data_AF-A0A519TDR4-F1
#
_entry.id   AF-A0A519TDR4-F1
#
_cell.length_a   1.000
_cell.length_b   1.000
_cell.length_c   1.000
_cell.angle_alpha   90.00
_cell.angle_beta   90.00
_cell.angle_gamma   90.00
#
_symmetry.space_group_name_H-M   'P 1'
#
loop_
_entity.id
_entity.type
_entity.pdbx_description
1 polymer ?
#
loop_
_entity_poly.entity_id
_entity_poly.type
_entity_poly.pdbx_seq_one_letter_code
_entity_poly.pdbx_strand_id
1 'polypeptide(L)'
;MEPTTTTSAVPAPSRKRQDLLRFAAIIGALFVLNFVAQRFFFRLDLTEEKRYTMSDATKQLLTDLKQPVTVTVYLTGDFPPAFRRLEQAVRETLTEMQVYGGGNLNYVFIDPSAAGTEAGRNQFYQTLLKKGLKPTNLGANENGKRIEKLIFPWAVVQAGGQTRNVLLLRGSQVAAPEERLNQSVEGLEYELASTIRQVAPPGGTKRRIGVISGHDELTNLEMADILTAWSQNYDVFRVDLNQVKDLRGNLDAVVVAKPQKPYSEVEKFRLDQFITHGGRAMFFVDALRVDLDSVARNGAALATPYNLNLDDLLFRYGVRLNPNM
;
A
#
# COMPACT_ATOMS: atom_id res chain seq x y z
N MET A 1 17.06 92.86 29.80
CA MET A 1 16.99 91.79 30.82
C MET A 1 16.30 90.61 30.16
N GLU A 2 17.06 89.62 29.71
CA GLU A 2 16.51 88.36 29.17
C GLU A 2 16.11 87.42 30.32
N PRO A 3 14.94 86.76 30.26
CA PRO A 3 14.59 85.68 31.16
C PRO A 3 15.14 84.35 30.65
N THR A 4 16.00 83.73 31.45
CA THR A 4 16.55 82.38 31.25
C THR A 4 15.47 81.31 31.46
N THR A 5 15.17 80.54 30.41
CA THR A 5 14.33 79.34 30.45
C THR A 5 15.12 78.13 30.98
N THR A 6 14.69 77.56 32.09
CA THR A 6 15.22 76.29 32.63
C THR A 6 14.39 75.11 32.11
N THR A 7 14.97 74.31 31.22
CA THR A 7 14.40 73.04 30.74
C THR A 7 14.54 71.95 31.81
N SER A 8 13.43 71.43 32.32
CA SER A 8 13.42 70.28 33.24
C SER A 8 13.59 68.97 32.47
N ALA A 9 14.68 68.24 32.73
CA ALA A 9 14.92 66.91 32.17
C ALA A 9 14.04 65.84 32.86
N VAL A 10 13.31 65.05 32.06
CA VAL A 10 12.51 63.91 32.52
C VAL A 10 13.45 62.79 33.01
N PRO A 11 13.27 62.23 34.23
CA PRO A 11 14.15 61.20 34.74
C PRO A 11 13.98 59.87 33.99
N ALA A 12 15.10 59.27 33.56
CA ALA A 12 15.11 57.98 32.87
C ALA A 12 14.57 56.86 33.78
N PRO A 13 13.75 55.92 33.26
CA PRO A 13 13.16 54.86 34.05
C PRO A 13 14.24 53.95 34.67
N SER A 14 14.05 53.57 35.94
CA SER A 14 15.00 52.74 36.68
C SER A 14 15.19 51.37 36.00
N ARG A 15 16.45 50.90 35.90
CA ARG A 15 16.81 49.61 35.27
C ARG A 15 15.96 48.44 35.78
N LYS A 16 15.67 48.40 37.08
CA LYS A 16 14.80 47.39 37.72
C LYS A 16 13.38 47.35 37.14
N ARG A 17 12.80 48.50 36.79
CA ARG A 17 11.45 48.57 36.20
C ARG A 17 11.45 48.07 34.76
N GLN A 18 12.51 48.35 34.01
CA GLN A 18 12.69 47.82 32.65
C GLN A 18 12.87 46.30 32.68
N ASP A 19 13.64 45.77 33.63
CA ASP A 19 13.85 44.34 33.79
C ASP A 19 12.56 43.61 34.19
N LEU A 20 11.76 44.20 35.09
CA LEU A 20 10.45 43.66 35.47
C LEU A 20 9.46 43.65 34.31
N LEU A 21 9.43 44.71 33.50
CA LEU A 21 8.57 44.80 32.31
C LEU A 21 8.98 43.78 31.24
N ARG A 22 10.29 43.57 31.04
CA ARG A 22 10.81 42.53 30.13
C ARG A 22 10.43 41.13 30.60
N PHE A 23 10.59 40.86 31.90
CA PHE A 23 10.20 39.58 32.49
C PHE A 23 8.70 39.31 32.33
N ALA A 24 7.85 40.31 32.62
CA ALA A 24 6.41 40.20 32.44
C ALA A 24 6.02 39.98 30.97
N ALA A 25 6.69 40.66 30.04
CA ALA A 25 6.44 40.48 28.60
C ALA A 25 6.80 39.07 28.11
N ILE A 26 7.90 38.48 28.60
CA ILE A 26 8.31 37.11 28.27
C ILE A 26 7.28 36.10 28.80
N ILE A 27 6.85 36.26 30.06
CA ILE A 27 5.81 35.41 30.66
C ILE A 27 4.50 35.52 29.86
N GLY A 28 4.08 36.74 29.51
CA GLY A 28 2.89 36.97 28.70
C GLY A 28 2.99 36.32 27.32
N ALA A 29 4.15 36.44 26.66
CA ALA A 29 4.40 35.79 25.37
C ALA A 29 4.31 34.26 25.47
N LEU A 30 4.82 33.65 26.55
CA LEU A 30 4.70 32.21 26.79
C LEU A 30 3.25 31.77 26.96
N PHE A 31 2.42 32.54 27.67
CA PHE A 31 0.99 32.25 27.80
C PHE A 31 0.26 32.34 26.47
N VAL A 32 0.53 33.37 25.67
CA VAL A 32 -0.06 33.52 24.33
C VAL A 32 0.38 32.38 23.42
N LEU A 33 1.68 32.05 23.41
CA LEU A 33 2.21 30.92 22.64
C LEU A 33 1.55 29.60 23.05
N ASN A 34 1.38 29.36 24.36
CA ASN A 34 0.72 28.17 24.87
C ASN A 34 -0.76 28.12 24.45
N PHE A 35 -1.47 29.24 24.52
CA PHE A 35 -2.87 29.35 24.09
C PHE A 35 -3.04 29.11 22.58
N VAL A 36 -2.14 29.69 21.76
CA VAL A 36 -2.13 29.47 20.30
C VAL A 36 -1.77 28.02 19.98
N ALA A 37 -0.79 27.43 20.66
CA ALA A 37 -0.41 26.03 20.48
C ALA A 37 -1.55 25.05 20.85
N GLN A 38 -2.37 25.38 21.86
CA GLN A 38 -3.56 24.60 22.19
C GLN A 38 -4.69 24.75 21.15
N ARG A 39 -4.83 25.93 20.53
CA ARG A 39 -5.89 26.23 19.55
C ARG A 39 -5.56 25.72 18.14
N PHE A 40 -4.28 25.68 17.78
CA PHE A 40 -3.76 25.20 16.51
C PHE A 40 -2.89 23.97 16.73
N PHE A 41 -3.52 22.79 16.77
CA PHE A 41 -2.82 21.51 16.71
C PHE A 41 -2.18 21.33 15.33
N PHE A 42 -0.96 21.84 15.14
CA PHE A 42 -0.13 21.47 13.99
C PHE A 42 0.57 20.15 14.31
N ARG A 43 0.01 19.04 13.84
CA ARG A 43 0.60 17.71 14.02
C ARG A 43 1.65 17.49 12.93
N LEU A 44 2.89 17.89 13.21
CA LEU A 44 4.03 17.59 12.35
C LEU A 44 4.55 16.21 12.76
N ASP A 45 4.28 15.18 11.96
CA ASP A 45 4.78 13.82 12.19
C ASP A 45 6.29 13.81 11.88
N LEU A 46 7.10 13.75 12.94
CA LEU A 46 8.57 13.75 12.91
C LEU A 46 9.15 12.33 12.93
N THR A 47 8.31 11.30 12.75
CA THR A 47 8.83 9.94 12.57
C THR A 47 9.37 9.77 11.16
N GLU A 48 10.54 9.14 11.05
CA GLU A 48 11.30 8.98 9.79
C GLU A 48 10.50 8.26 8.68
N GLU A 49 9.40 7.60 9.03
CA GLU A 49 8.58 6.80 8.12
C GLU A 49 7.08 7.19 8.04
N LYS A 50 6.61 8.25 8.71
CA LYS A 50 5.18 8.64 8.72
C LYS A 50 4.21 7.46 8.99
N ARG A 51 4.55 6.54 9.91
CA ARG A 51 3.83 5.27 10.13
C ARG A 51 2.36 5.41 10.55
N TYR A 52 1.91 6.63 10.84
CA TYR A 52 0.53 6.96 11.20
C TYR A 52 -0.23 7.71 10.11
N THR A 53 0.35 7.83 8.90
CA THR A 53 -0.29 8.48 7.75
C THR A 53 -0.53 7.43 6.68
N MET A 54 -1.78 7.33 6.20
CA MET A 54 -2.15 6.49 5.07
C MET A 54 -1.19 6.70 3.88
N SER A 55 -0.76 5.61 3.24
CA SER A 55 0.10 5.71 2.06
C SER A 55 -0.61 6.40 0.88
N ASP A 56 0.15 7.10 0.04
CA ASP A 56 -0.43 7.80 -1.12
C ASP A 56 -1.05 6.83 -2.13
N ALA A 57 -0.52 5.61 -2.23
CA ALA A 57 -1.11 4.55 -3.04
C ALA A 57 -2.50 4.13 -2.54
N THR A 58 -2.69 4.06 -1.21
CA THR A 58 -3.99 3.75 -0.62
C THR A 58 -4.96 4.92 -0.77
N LYS A 59 -4.52 6.16 -0.54
CA LYS A 59 -5.36 7.36 -0.78
C LYS A 59 -5.87 7.41 -2.22
N GLN A 60 -5.00 7.18 -3.20
CA GLN A 60 -5.37 7.17 -4.61
C GLN A 60 -6.37 6.06 -4.92
N LEU A 61 -6.12 4.83 -4.43
CA LEU A 61 -7.04 3.70 -4.58
C LEU A 61 -8.44 4.05 -4.07
N LEU A 62 -8.54 4.64 -2.87
CA LEU A 62 -9.80 4.96 -2.23
C LEU A 62 -10.54 6.10 -2.94
N THR A 63 -9.80 7.12 -3.40
CA THR A 63 -10.37 8.24 -4.17
C THR A 63 -10.92 7.78 -5.53
N ASP A 64 -10.30 6.76 -6.14
CA ASP A 64 -10.68 6.23 -7.45
C ASP A 64 -11.83 5.21 -7.41
N LEU A 65 -12.36 4.87 -6.24
CA LEU A 65 -13.48 3.94 -6.09
C LEU A 65 -14.69 4.42 -6.89
N LYS A 66 -15.15 3.59 -7.84
CA LYS A 66 -16.32 3.87 -8.69
C LYS A 66 -17.62 3.25 -8.20
N GLN A 67 -17.53 2.37 -7.21
CA GLN A 67 -18.68 1.66 -6.65
C GLN A 67 -18.56 1.56 -5.12
N PRO A 68 -19.68 1.43 -4.40
CA PRO A 68 -19.66 1.23 -2.96
C PRO A 68 -18.93 -0.06 -2.56
N VAL A 69 -18.01 0.08 -1.63
CA VAL A 69 -17.28 -1.00 -0.95
C VAL A 69 -17.74 -1.03 0.49
N THR A 70 -18.14 -2.21 0.97
CA THR A 70 -18.52 -2.43 2.37
C THR A 70 -17.53 -3.37 3.04
N VAL A 71 -16.96 -2.93 4.17
CA VAL A 71 -16.09 -3.73 5.03
C VAL A 71 -16.85 -4.15 6.28
N THR A 72 -17.19 -5.43 6.39
CA THR A 72 -17.80 -6.01 7.60
C THR A 72 -16.73 -6.62 8.48
N VAL A 73 -16.52 -6.07 9.67
CA VAL A 73 -15.52 -6.52 10.64
C VAL A 73 -16.18 -7.38 11.72
N TYR A 74 -15.64 -8.58 11.95
CA TYR A 74 -16.12 -9.53 12.97
C TYR A 74 -15.23 -9.56 14.22
N LEU A 75 -14.27 -8.65 14.30
CA LEU A 75 -13.38 -8.45 15.44
C LEU A 75 -13.91 -7.28 16.29
N THR A 76 -14.99 -7.51 17.03
CA THR A 76 -15.49 -6.60 18.06
C THR A 76 -16.20 -7.36 19.17
N GLY A 77 -16.29 -6.77 20.36
CA GLY A 77 -16.98 -7.32 21.51
C GLY A 77 -16.17 -7.12 22.79
N ASP A 78 -16.51 -7.89 23.83
CA ASP A 78 -15.80 -7.84 25.09
C ASP A 78 -14.45 -8.59 25.00
N PHE A 79 -13.38 -7.88 24.66
CA PHE A 79 -12.05 -8.47 24.52
C PHE A 79 -11.07 -8.02 25.62
N PRO A 80 -10.06 -8.85 25.95
CA PRO A 80 -8.91 -8.44 26.73
C PRO A 80 -8.19 -7.21 26.13
N PRO A 81 -7.47 -6.41 26.95
CA PRO A 81 -6.86 -5.14 26.53
C PRO A 81 -6.04 -5.22 25.24
N ALA A 82 -5.24 -6.28 25.07
CA ALA A 82 -4.36 -6.45 23.91
C ALA A 82 -5.12 -6.55 22.57
N PHE A 83 -6.32 -7.15 22.58
CA PHE A 83 -7.17 -7.32 21.40
C PHE A 83 -8.09 -6.11 21.16
N ARG A 84 -8.47 -5.39 22.23
CA ARG A 84 -9.11 -4.07 22.09
C ARG A 84 -8.22 -3.10 21.33
N ARG A 85 -6.89 -3.18 21.52
CA ARG A 85 -5.92 -2.40 20.73
C ARG A 85 -5.99 -2.72 19.24
N LEU A 86 -6.08 -4.00 18.86
CA LEU A 86 -6.22 -4.39 17.45
C LEU A 86 -7.57 -3.95 16.87
N GLU A 87 -8.68 -4.16 17.60
CA GLU A 87 -10.00 -3.65 17.18
C GLU A 87 -9.95 -2.13 16.95
N GLN A 88 -9.36 -1.38 17.88
CA GLN A 88 -9.22 0.06 17.79
C GLN A 88 -8.40 0.44 16.55
N ALA A 89 -7.27 -0.23 16.31
CA ALA A 89 -6.46 0.02 15.11
C ALA A 89 -7.26 -0.22 13.82
N VAL A 90 -8.04 -1.32 13.75
CA VAL A 90 -8.93 -1.59 12.59
C VAL A 90 -9.96 -0.48 12.40
N ARG A 91 -10.56 -0.01 13.49
CA ARG A 91 -11.54 1.08 13.45
C ARG A 91 -10.91 2.40 12.99
N GLU A 92 -9.74 2.74 13.52
CA GLU A 92 -9.00 3.95 13.16
C GLU A 92 -8.59 3.91 11.68
N THR A 93 -7.98 2.81 11.22
CA THR A 93 -7.61 2.64 9.81
C THR A 93 -8.81 2.74 8.89
N LEU A 94 -9.92 2.06 9.19
CA LEU A 94 -11.13 2.14 8.35
C LEU A 94 -11.78 3.52 8.37
N THR A 95 -11.71 4.23 9.50
CA THR A 95 -12.18 5.62 9.61
C THR A 95 -11.35 6.53 8.71
N GLU A 96 -10.02 6.41 8.75
CA GLU A 96 -9.14 7.18 7.87
C GLU A 96 -9.36 6.81 6.40
N MET A 97 -9.48 5.53 6.06
CA MET A 97 -9.81 5.10 4.70
C MET A 97 -11.15 5.68 4.22
N GLN A 98 -12.15 5.77 5.11
CA GLN A 98 -13.47 6.31 4.76
C GLN A 98 -13.41 7.81 4.44
N VAL A 99 -12.49 8.57 5.06
CA VAL A 99 -12.27 9.99 4.70
C VAL A 99 -11.92 10.14 3.22
N TYR A 100 -11.08 9.25 2.68
CA TYR A 100 -10.68 9.28 1.26
C TYR A 100 -11.68 8.56 0.34
N GLY A 101 -12.31 7.47 0.80
CA GLY A 101 -13.31 6.73 0.04
C GLY A 101 -14.67 7.42 -0.04
N GLY A 102 -14.93 8.39 0.85
CA GLY A 102 -16.21 9.10 0.94
C GLY A 102 -17.39 8.13 1.07
N GLY A 103 -18.49 8.41 0.35
CA GLY A 103 -19.66 7.54 0.33
C GLY A 103 -19.43 6.16 -0.33
N ASN A 104 -18.31 5.98 -1.03
CA ASN A 104 -17.97 4.71 -1.68
C ASN A 104 -17.22 3.74 -0.76
N LEU A 105 -16.84 4.13 0.45
CA LEU A 105 -16.32 3.20 1.45
C LEU A 105 -17.19 3.26 2.71
N ASN A 106 -17.77 2.13 3.07
CA ASN A 106 -18.56 1.95 4.27
C ASN A 106 -17.99 0.80 5.08
N TYR A 107 -18.11 0.85 6.40
CA TYR A 107 -17.72 -0.27 7.25
C TYR A 107 -18.70 -0.45 8.41
N VAL A 108 -18.77 -1.68 8.91
CA VAL A 108 -19.60 -2.06 10.04
C VAL A 108 -18.87 -3.08 10.89
N PHE A 109 -19.05 -3.00 12.20
CA PHE A 109 -18.53 -3.98 13.16
C PHE A 109 -19.70 -4.82 13.66
N ILE A 110 -19.55 -6.15 13.61
CA ILE A 110 -20.55 -7.11 14.06
C ILE A 110 -19.90 -8.01 15.09
N ASP A 111 -20.37 -7.95 16.35
CA ASP A 111 -19.92 -8.86 17.40
C ASP A 111 -20.53 -10.25 17.17
N PRO A 112 -19.72 -11.28 16.84
CA PRO A 112 -20.24 -12.62 16.60
C PRO A 112 -20.82 -13.28 17.85
N SER A 113 -20.42 -12.83 19.03
CA SER A 113 -20.84 -13.35 20.33
C SER A 113 -22.07 -12.67 20.90
N ALA A 114 -22.55 -11.57 20.31
CA ALA A 114 -23.64 -10.75 20.88
C ALA A 114 -25.05 -11.35 20.81
N ALA A 115 -25.22 -12.53 20.21
CA ALA A 115 -26.52 -13.19 20.16
C ALA A 115 -27.01 -13.53 21.59
N GLY A 116 -28.25 -13.14 21.90
CA GLY A 116 -28.83 -13.28 23.25
C GLY A 116 -29.08 -14.73 23.71
N THR A 117 -28.92 -15.72 22.82
CA THR A 117 -29.00 -17.15 23.16
C THR A 117 -27.79 -17.90 22.61
N GLU A 118 -27.38 -18.96 23.31
CA GLU A 118 -26.29 -19.84 22.87
C GLU A 118 -26.58 -20.50 21.51
N ALA A 119 -27.82 -20.96 21.31
CA ALA A 119 -28.24 -21.54 20.03
C ALA A 119 -28.10 -20.54 18.87
N GLY A 120 -28.54 -19.29 19.07
CA GLY A 120 -28.38 -18.22 18.08
C GLY A 120 -26.91 -17.88 17.79
N ARG A 121 -26.07 -17.82 18.83
CA ARG A 121 -24.63 -17.60 18.68
C ARG A 121 -23.97 -18.72 17.87
N ASN A 122 -24.25 -19.97 18.22
CA ASN A 122 -23.69 -21.13 17.54
C ASN A 122 -24.15 -21.19 16.08
N GLN A 123 -25.42 -20.85 15.80
CA GLN A 123 -25.92 -20.72 14.44
C GLN A 123 -25.15 -19.63 13.66
N PHE A 124 -24.93 -18.46 14.26
CA PHE A 124 -24.16 -17.40 13.62
C PHE A 124 -22.71 -17.83 13.34
N TYR A 125 -22.05 -18.50 14.28
CA TYR A 125 -20.72 -19.07 14.07
C TYR A 125 -20.67 -20.03 12.88
N GLN A 126 -21.68 -20.88 12.73
CA GLN A 126 -21.78 -21.76 11.56
C GLN A 126 -21.93 -20.97 10.24
N THR A 127 -22.61 -19.82 10.24
CA THR A 127 -22.67 -18.96 9.05
C THR A 127 -21.30 -18.36 8.69
N LEU A 128 -20.51 -17.97 9.68
CA LEU A 128 -19.16 -17.42 9.48
C LEU A 128 -18.20 -18.50 8.98
N LEU A 129 -18.28 -19.71 9.55
CA LEU A 129 -17.50 -20.87 9.08
C LEU A 129 -17.81 -21.23 7.62
N LYS A 130 -19.09 -21.22 7.23
CA LYS A 130 -19.51 -21.43 5.83
C LYS A 130 -18.99 -20.34 4.88
N LYS A 131 -18.75 -19.13 5.38
CA LYS A 131 -18.08 -18.04 4.65
C LYS A 131 -16.55 -18.17 4.63
N GLY A 132 -15.99 -19.24 5.21
CA GLY A 132 -14.55 -19.47 5.30
C GLY A 132 -13.85 -18.70 6.42
N LEU A 133 -14.60 -18.03 7.31
CA LEU A 133 -14.07 -17.27 8.43
C LEU A 133 -13.82 -18.21 9.60
N LYS A 134 -12.58 -18.69 9.73
CA LYS A 134 -12.20 -19.62 10.78
C LYS A 134 -11.96 -18.88 12.10
N PRO A 135 -12.57 -19.30 13.21
CA PRO A 135 -12.30 -18.65 14.49
C PRO A 135 -10.90 -19.02 15.00
N THR A 136 -10.42 -18.24 15.95
CA THR A 136 -9.23 -18.57 16.76
C THR A 136 -9.59 -18.49 18.23
N ASN A 137 -8.99 -19.37 19.02
CA ASN A 137 -9.07 -19.25 20.48
C ASN A 137 -8.13 -18.15 20.95
N LEU A 138 -8.68 -17.28 21.79
CA LEU A 138 -8.00 -16.23 22.48
C LEU A 138 -7.71 -16.69 23.90
N GLY A 139 -6.44 -16.97 24.22
CA GLY A 139 -6.00 -17.16 25.60
C GLY A 139 -5.48 -15.84 26.17
N ALA A 140 -6.06 -15.35 27.25
CA ALA A 140 -5.54 -14.23 28.02
C ALA A 140 -5.48 -14.57 29.50
N ASN A 141 -4.45 -14.09 30.20
CA ASN A 141 -4.39 -14.18 31.66
C ASN A 141 -4.97 -12.89 32.25
N GLU A 142 -6.17 -12.97 32.82
CA GLU A 142 -6.76 -11.87 33.59
C GLU A 142 -6.82 -12.28 35.05
N ASN A 143 -6.23 -11.46 35.94
CA ASN A 143 -6.23 -11.69 37.39
C ASN A 143 -5.74 -13.09 37.82
N GLY A 144 -4.72 -13.62 37.12
CA GLY A 144 -4.16 -14.96 37.40
C GLY A 144 -5.00 -16.13 36.90
N LYS A 145 -6.14 -15.88 36.22
CA LYS A 145 -6.95 -16.91 35.56
C LYS A 145 -6.75 -16.84 34.05
N ARG A 146 -6.52 -18.00 33.43
CA ARG A 146 -6.51 -18.14 31.97
C ARG A 146 -7.95 -18.18 31.48
N ILE A 147 -8.33 -17.16 30.70
CA ILE A 147 -9.63 -17.08 30.03
C ILE A 147 -9.40 -17.43 28.57
N GLU A 148 -10.18 -18.40 28.07
CA GLU A 148 -10.21 -18.76 26.65
C GLU A 148 -11.51 -18.25 26.01
N LYS A 149 -11.40 -17.36 25.03
CA LYS A 149 -12.54 -16.82 24.29
C LYS A 149 -12.41 -17.14 22.80
N LEU A 150 -13.47 -17.64 22.18
CA LEU A 150 -13.49 -17.85 20.74
C LEU A 150 -13.73 -16.51 20.03
N ILE A 151 -12.86 -16.12 19.09
CA ILE A 151 -12.99 -14.88 18.31
C ILE A 151 -12.92 -15.15 16.80
N PHE A 152 -13.49 -14.24 16.00
CA PHE A 152 -13.40 -14.26 14.53
C PHE A 152 -12.60 -13.04 14.06
N PRO A 153 -11.26 -13.15 13.94
CA PRO A 153 -10.41 -12.01 13.63
C PRO A 153 -10.41 -11.72 12.12
N TRP A 154 -11.59 -11.47 11.56
CA TRP A 154 -11.79 -11.34 10.12
C TRP A 154 -12.53 -10.05 9.77
N ALA A 155 -12.17 -9.48 8.63
CA ALA A 155 -13.03 -8.58 7.89
C ALA A 155 -13.50 -9.25 6.60
N VAL A 156 -14.64 -8.82 6.09
CA VAL A 156 -15.16 -9.22 4.78
C VAL A 156 -15.37 -7.95 3.96
N VAL A 157 -14.68 -7.86 2.83
CA VAL A 157 -14.78 -6.73 1.90
C VAL A 157 -15.67 -7.15 0.74
N GLN A 158 -16.69 -6.34 0.46
CA GLN A 158 -17.68 -6.61 -0.59
C GLN A 158 -17.86 -5.40 -1.49
N ALA A 159 -17.88 -5.63 -2.80
CA ALA A 159 -18.14 -4.59 -3.81
C ALA A 159 -18.64 -5.26 -5.10
N GLY A 160 -19.72 -4.73 -5.70
CA GLY A 160 -20.19 -5.20 -7.02
C GLY A 160 -20.43 -6.73 -7.13
N GLY A 161 -20.91 -7.37 -6.05
CA GLY A 161 -21.11 -8.83 -5.98
C GLY A 161 -19.83 -9.65 -5.73
N GLN A 162 -18.65 -9.03 -5.77
CA GLN A 162 -17.40 -9.66 -5.36
C GLN A 162 -17.26 -9.64 -3.84
N THR A 163 -16.71 -10.71 -3.26
CA THR A 163 -16.44 -10.84 -1.83
C THR A 163 -15.06 -11.41 -1.59
N ARG A 164 -14.32 -10.82 -0.65
CA ARG A 164 -13.02 -11.29 -0.18
C ARG A 164 -12.92 -11.18 1.34
N ASN A 165 -12.23 -12.16 1.95
CA ASN A 165 -12.02 -12.22 3.38
C ASN A 165 -10.61 -11.70 3.71
N VAL A 166 -10.50 -10.91 4.77
CA VAL A 166 -9.23 -10.36 5.29
C VAL A 166 -9.01 -10.95 6.68
N LEU A 167 -7.90 -11.65 6.88
CA LEU A 167 -7.48 -12.09 8.21
C LEU A 167 -6.82 -10.91 8.92
N LEU A 168 -7.45 -10.38 9.96
CA LEU A 168 -6.98 -9.21 10.71
C LEU A 168 -5.93 -9.55 11.76
N LEU A 169 -5.93 -10.79 12.26
CA LEU A 169 -4.92 -11.29 13.20
C LEU A 169 -3.87 -12.11 12.43
N ARG A 170 -2.87 -11.41 11.90
CA ARG A 170 -1.71 -11.97 11.19
C ARG A 170 -0.55 -12.22 12.17
N GLY A 171 0.58 -12.68 11.64
CA GLY A 171 1.78 -13.01 12.40
C GLY A 171 2.04 -14.51 12.51
N SER A 172 3.30 -14.88 12.76
CA SER A 172 3.71 -16.28 12.91
C SER A 172 2.94 -16.94 14.05
N GLN A 173 2.38 -18.13 13.83
CA GLN A 173 1.73 -18.90 14.90
C GLN A 173 2.70 -19.27 16.03
N VAL A 174 4.01 -19.18 15.77
CA VAL A 174 5.09 -19.44 16.72
C VAL A 174 5.46 -18.18 17.54
N ALA A 175 5.07 -16.99 17.07
CA ALA A 175 5.35 -15.75 17.77
C ALA A 175 4.45 -15.55 19.00
N ALA A 176 4.96 -14.81 20.00
CA ALA A 176 4.19 -14.46 21.18
C ALA A 176 2.91 -13.68 20.79
N PRO A 177 1.80 -13.82 21.56
CA PRO A 177 0.53 -13.17 21.24
C PRO A 177 0.63 -11.65 21.02
N GLU A 178 1.45 -10.96 21.82
CA GLU A 178 1.66 -9.51 21.73
C GLU A 178 2.38 -9.11 20.44
N GLU A 179 3.40 -9.88 20.04
CA GLU A 179 4.16 -9.66 18.82
C GLU A 179 3.29 -9.87 17.58
N ARG A 180 2.47 -10.92 17.58
CA ARG A 180 1.49 -11.15 16.52
C ARG A 180 0.51 -9.99 16.38
N LEU A 181 0.06 -9.42 17.51
CA LEU A 181 -0.81 -8.24 17.51
C LEU A 181 -0.10 -7.01 16.94
N ASN A 182 1.17 -6.78 17.29
CA ASN A 182 1.95 -5.68 16.72
C ASN A 182 2.07 -5.82 15.20
N GLN A 183 2.50 -6.99 14.71
CA GLN A 183 2.62 -7.29 13.28
C GLN A 183 1.27 -7.15 12.54
N SER A 184 0.19 -7.54 13.20
CA SER A 184 -1.17 -7.38 12.65
C SER A 184 -1.56 -5.92 12.49
N VAL A 185 -1.24 -5.09 13.48
CA VAL A 185 -1.51 -3.64 13.42
C VAL A 185 -0.66 -2.97 12.34
N GLU A 186 0.62 -3.33 12.24
CA GLU A 186 1.54 -2.77 11.23
C GLU A 186 1.15 -3.11 9.79
N GLY A 187 0.68 -4.34 9.54
CA GLY A 187 0.27 -4.78 8.20
C GLY A 187 -1.16 -4.38 7.79
N LEU A 188 -1.92 -3.74 8.68
CA LEU A 188 -3.37 -3.60 8.56
C LEU A 188 -3.81 -2.78 7.35
N GLU A 189 -3.15 -1.63 7.12
CA GLU A 189 -3.44 -0.78 5.95
C GLU A 189 -3.28 -1.59 4.66
N TYR A 190 -2.15 -2.28 4.52
CA TYR A 190 -1.83 -3.03 3.32
C TYR A 190 -2.84 -4.16 3.06
N GLU A 191 -3.21 -4.93 4.08
CA GLU A 191 -4.16 -6.05 3.95
C GLU A 191 -5.55 -5.54 3.53
N LEU A 192 -6.03 -4.46 4.14
CA LEU A 192 -7.31 -3.84 3.78
C LEU A 192 -7.26 -3.23 2.38
N ALA A 193 -6.25 -2.42 2.07
CA ALA A 193 -6.11 -1.74 0.78
C ALA A 193 -5.94 -2.72 -0.37
N SER A 194 -5.09 -3.75 -0.22
CA SER A 194 -4.89 -4.78 -1.24
C SER A 194 -6.18 -5.58 -1.49
N THR A 195 -6.95 -5.88 -0.44
CA THR A 195 -8.24 -6.57 -0.59
C THR A 195 -9.29 -5.70 -1.26
N ILE A 196 -9.38 -4.42 -0.89
CA ILE A 196 -10.25 -3.43 -1.55
C ILE A 196 -9.92 -3.35 -3.04
N ARG A 197 -8.63 -3.26 -3.41
CA ARG A 197 -8.18 -3.22 -4.80
C ARG A 197 -8.63 -4.46 -5.60
N GLN A 198 -8.62 -5.64 -4.98
CA GLN A 198 -9.03 -6.88 -5.65
C GLN A 198 -10.54 -6.94 -5.93
N VAL A 199 -11.38 -6.37 -5.07
CA VAL A 199 -12.85 -6.38 -5.24
C VAL A 199 -13.39 -5.15 -5.97
N ALA A 200 -12.68 -4.03 -5.89
CA ALA A 200 -13.03 -2.76 -6.49
C ALA A 200 -11.75 -2.12 -7.09
N PRO A 201 -11.27 -2.61 -8.24
CA PRO A 201 -10.08 -2.08 -8.87
C PRO A 201 -10.27 -0.60 -9.25
N PRO A 202 -9.22 0.24 -9.16
CA PRO A 202 -9.27 1.64 -9.55
C PRO A 202 -9.81 1.81 -10.98
N GLY A 203 -10.82 2.66 -11.14
CA GLY A 203 -11.46 2.88 -12.45
C GLY A 203 -12.50 1.81 -12.85
N GLY A 204 -12.77 0.82 -11.99
CA GLY A 204 -13.85 -0.17 -12.17
C GLY A 204 -13.46 -1.44 -12.91
N THR A 205 -12.28 -1.48 -13.55
CA THR A 205 -11.75 -2.68 -14.22
C THR A 205 -10.29 -2.91 -13.84
N LYS A 206 -9.84 -4.16 -13.90
CA LYS A 206 -8.42 -4.47 -13.74
C LYS A 206 -7.62 -3.83 -14.89
N ARG A 207 -6.41 -3.41 -14.57
CA ARG A 207 -5.46 -2.92 -15.59
C ARG A 207 -4.96 -4.10 -16.41
N ARG A 208 -4.70 -3.87 -17.70
CA ARG A 208 -4.36 -4.91 -18.68
C ARG A 208 -2.87 -4.90 -18.99
N ILE A 209 -2.20 -6.03 -18.80
CA ILE A 209 -0.77 -6.21 -19.04
C ILE A 209 -0.59 -7.17 -20.23
N GLY A 210 0.19 -6.75 -21.23
CA GLY A 210 0.57 -7.58 -22.36
C GLY A 210 1.99 -8.13 -22.19
N VAL A 211 2.13 -9.45 -22.04
CA VAL A 211 3.44 -10.10 -22.06
C VAL A 211 3.76 -10.47 -23.51
N ILE A 212 4.79 -9.81 -24.06
CA ILE A 212 5.20 -9.94 -25.46
C ILE A 212 5.72 -11.33 -25.76
N SER A 213 5.34 -11.85 -26.92
CA SER A 213 5.72 -13.15 -27.46
C SER A 213 6.08 -13.04 -28.94
N GLY A 214 6.84 -14.01 -29.45
CA GLY A 214 7.17 -14.12 -30.87
C GLY A 214 8.67 -14.19 -31.13
N HIS A 215 9.49 -13.89 -30.11
CA HIS A 215 10.94 -13.80 -30.19
C HIS A 215 11.64 -14.75 -29.22
N ASP A 216 11.03 -15.92 -28.95
CA ASP A 216 11.49 -16.92 -27.96
C ASP A 216 11.62 -16.35 -26.53
N GLU A 217 10.71 -15.45 -26.17
CA GLU A 217 10.52 -15.01 -24.77
C GLU A 217 10.10 -16.17 -23.86
N LEU A 218 10.24 -15.93 -22.55
CA LEU A 218 9.78 -16.87 -21.52
C LEU A 218 8.34 -17.34 -21.76
N THR A 219 8.15 -18.64 -21.61
CA THR A 219 6.85 -19.31 -21.72
C THR A 219 5.99 -19.08 -20.47
N ASN A 220 4.69 -19.40 -20.57
CA ASN A 220 3.80 -19.34 -19.41
C ASN A 220 4.23 -20.28 -18.27
N LEU A 221 4.90 -21.39 -18.60
CA LEU A 221 5.40 -22.33 -17.59
C LEU A 221 6.57 -21.73 -16.82
N GLU A 222 7.52 -21.11 -17.51
CA GLU A 222 8.67 -20.43 -16.90
C GLU A 222 8.23 -19.19 -16.10
N MET A 223 7.13 -18.55 -16.51
CA MET A 223 6.56 -17.39 -15.82
C MET A 223 5.40 -17.73 -14.87
N ALA A 224 5.17 -19.01 -14.54
CA ALA A 224 3.95 -19.43 -13.83
C ALA A 224 3.71 -18.66 -12.51
N ASP A 225 4.75 -18.49 -11.70
CA ASP A 225 4.66 -17.81 -10.41
C ASP A 225 4.30 -16.32 -10.57
N ILE A 226 5.00 -15.62 -11.47
CA ILE A 226 4.78 -14.18 -11.67
C ILE A 226 3.44 -13.90 -12.35
N LEU A 227 3.03 -14.73 -13.33
CA LEU A 227 1.72 -14.62 -13.98
C LEU A 227 0.59 -14.87 -12.96
N THR A 228 0.76 -15.85 -12.08
CA THR A 228 -0.20 -16.11 -10.99
C THR A 228 -0.30 -14.91 -10.06
N ALA A 229 0.83 -14.33 -9.63
CA ALA A 229 0.84 -13.15 -8.78
C ALA A 229 0.18 -11.94 -9.44
N TRP A 230 0.47 -11.66 -10.72
CA TRP A 230 -0.11 -10.53 -11.44
C TRP A 230 -1.61 -10.70 -11.68
N SER A 231 -2.07 -11.91 -12.00
CA SER A 231 -3.49 -12.19 -12.28
C SER A 231 -4.45 -11.79 -11.15
N GLN A 232 -3.94 -11.71 -9.92
CA GLN A 232 -4.73 -11.29 -8.76
C GLN A 232 -5.24 -9.84 -8.91
N ASN A 233 -4.45 -8.96 -9.52
CA ASN A 233 -4.74 -7.52 -9.61
C ASN A 233 -4.83 -6.99 -11.05
N TYR A 234 -4.36 -7.76 -12.03
CA TYR A 234 -4.24 -7.38 -13.43
C TYR A 234 -4.85 -8.44 -14.34
N ASP A 235 -5.33 -8.03 -15.50
CA ASP A 235 -5.66 -8.95 -16.59
C ASP A 235 -4.43 -9.09 -17.47
N VAL A 236 -3.85 -10.31 -17.51
CA VAL A 236 -2.59 -10.56 -18.18
C VAL A 236 -2.83 -11.35 -19.48
N PHE A 237 -2.27 -10.86 -20.58
CA PHE A 237 -2.46 -11.42 -21.93
C PHE A 237 -1.10 -11.73 -22.57
N ARG A 238 -1.01 -12.82 -23.35
CA ARG A 238 0.10 -13.02 -24.28
C ARG A 238 -0.16 -12.23 -25.56
N VAL A 239 0.86 -11.53 -26.05
CA VAL A 239 0.74 -10.64 -27.19
C VAL A 239 1.82 -10.96 -28.21
N ASP A 240 1.43 -11.56 -29.32
CA ASP A 240 2.30 -11.72 -30.47
C ASP A 240 2.29 -10.43 -31.30
N LEU A 241 3.42 -9.74 -31.34
CA LEU A 241 3.56 -8.46 -32.03
C LEU A 241 3.30 -8.59 -33.53
N ASN A 242 3.44 -9.77 -34.14
CA ASN A 242 3.15 -9.98 -35.56
C ASN A 242 1.65 -10.08 -35.86
N GLN A 243 0.85 -10.48 -34.87
CA GLN A 243 -0.58 -10.71 -35.01
C GLN A 243 -1.41 -9.48 -34.66
N VAL A 244 -0.83 -8.53 -33.91
CA VAL A 244 -1.52 -7.30 -33.49
C VAL A 244 -1.10 -6.13 -34.37
N LYS A 245 -2.08 -5.32 -34.78
CA LYS A 245 -1.83 -4.08 -35.54
C LYS A 245 -1.41 -2.93 -34.63
N ASP A 246 -2.03 -2.84 -33.46
CA ASP A 246 -1.88 -1.75 -32.51
C ASP A 246 -2.03 -2.26 -31.07
N LEU A 247 -1.17 -1.79 -30.19
CA LEU A 247 -1.16 -2.09 -28.75
C LEU A 247 -1.96 -1.07 -27.94
N ARG A 248 -2.21 0.12 -28.50
CA ARG A 248 -2.89 1.25 -27.84
C ARG A 248 -4.35 0.91 -27.56
N GLY A 249 -4.89 1.49 -26.49
CA GLY A 249 -6.30 1.35 -26.07
C GLY A 249 -6.69 -0.03 -25.53
N ASN A 250 -5.82 -1.04 -25.70
CA ASN A 250 -6.07 -2.41 -25.24
C ASN A 250 -5.23 -2.80 -24.02
N LEU A 251 -4.10 -2.15 -23.81
CA LEU A 251 -3.13 -2.49 -22.77
C LEU A 251 -2.72 -1.23 -22.00
N ASP A 252 -2.52 -1.37 -20.70
CA ASP A 252 -1.94 -0.32 -19.85
C ASP A 252 -0.41 -0.45 -19.73
N ALA A 253 0.10 -1.69 -19.86
CA ALA A 253 1.52 -1.96 -19.84
C ALA A 253 1.90 -3.15 -20.76
N VAL A 254 3.16 -3.17 -21.20
CA VAL A 254 3.77 -4.31 -21.89
C VAL A 254 5.03 -4.80 -21.17
N VAL A 255 5.28 -6.11 -21.24
CA VAL A 255 6.45 -6.76 -20.67
C VAL A 255 7.15 -7.58 -21.74
N VAL A 256 8.40 -7.24 -22.02
CA VAL A 256 9.30 -8.01 -22.89
C VAL A 256 10.21 -8.83 -21.99
N ALA A 257 10.01 -10.16 -21.97
CA ALA A 257 10.65 -11.05 -21.00
C ALA A 257 11.66 -11.98 -21.67
N LYS A 258 12.93 -11.59 -21.60
CA LYS A 258 14.09 -12.38 -22.04
C LYS A 258 13.99 -12.83 -23.52
N PRO A 259 13.77 -11.92 -24.48
CA PRO A 259 13.72 -12.28 -25.88
C PRO A 259 15.07 -12.84 -26.36
N GLN A 260 15.03 -13.74 -27.33
CA GLN A 260 16.22 -14.41 -27.88
C GLN A 260 16.35 -14.26 -29.41
N LYS A 261 15.33 -13.72 -30.08
CA LYS A 261 15.32 -13.45 -31.52
C LYS A 261 15.24 -11.94 -31.81
N PRO A 262 15.74 -11.49 -32.98
CA PRO A 262 15.70 -10.09 -33.37
C PRO A 262 14.29 -9.59 -33.64
N TYR A 263 14.00 -8.38 -33.18
CA TYR A 263 12.76 -7.66 -33.48
C TYR A 263 12.84 -6.99 -34.85
N SER A 264 11.75 -7.05 -35.61
CA SER A 264 11.61 -6.31 -36.87
C SER A 264 11.31 -4.83 -36.65
N GLU A 265 11.59 -3.99 -37.64
CA GLU A 265 11.29 -2.55 -37.57
C GLU A 265 9.81 -2.24 -37.32
N VAL A 266 8.91 -3.07 -37.85
CA VAL A 266 7.46 -2.93 -37.63
C VAL A 266 7.09 -3.22 -36.17
N GLU A 267 7.69 -4.23 -35.57
CA GLU A 267 7.46 -4.57 -34.15
C GLU A 267 8.03 -3.49 -33.22
N LYS A 268 9.23 -3.00 -33.51
CA LYS A 268 9.83 -1.86 -32.78
C LYS A 268 8.97 -0.61 -32.88
N PHE A 269 8.44 -0.31 -34.07
CA PHE A 269 7.53 0.81 -34.27
C PHE A 269 6.26 0.66 -33.43
N ARG A 270 5.67 -0.54 -33.32
CA ARG A 270 4.49 -0.79 -32.47
C ARG A 270 4.78 -0.55 -30.99
N LEU A 271 5.93 -1.02 -30.50
CA LEU A 271 6.38 -0.77 -29.13
C LEU A 271 6.64 0.71 -28.88
N ASP A 272 7.34 1.38 -29.81
CA ASP A 272 7.64 2.82 -29.74
C ASP A 272 6.37 3.67 -29.72
N GLN A 273 5.40 3.35 -30.58
CA GLN A 273 4.09 4.01 -30.61
C GLN A 273 3.33 3.82 -29.30
N PHE A 274 3.35 2.61 -28.74
CA PHE A 274 2.71 2.33 -27.46
C PHE A 274 3.31 3.18 -26.33
N ILE A 275 4.64 3.21 -26.22
CA ILE A 275 5.36 3.95 -25.17
C ILE A 275 5.15 5.47 -25.34
N THR A 276 5.28 5.99 -26.56
CA THR A 276 5.12 7.41 -26.86
C THR A 276 3.70 7.92 -26.56
N HIS A 277 2.69 7.05 -26.63
CA HIS A 277 1.30 7.39 -26.27
C HIS A 277 0.98 7.18 -24.77
N GLY A 278 2.00 7.05 -23.93
CA GLY A 278 1.85 6.94 -22.47
C GLY A 278 1.68 5.51 -21.95
N GLY A 279 1.80 4.50 -22.82
CA GLY A 279 1.90 3.11 -22.42
C GLY A 279 3.19 2.85 -21.63
N ARG A 280 3.13 1.93 -20.67
CA ARG A 280 4.28 1.59 -19.81
C ARG A 280 4.95 0.33 -20.32
N ALA A 281 6.26 0.33 -20.50
CA ALA A 281 6.99 -0.85 -20.97
C ALA A 281 8.06 -1.27 -19.96
N MET A 282 8.18 -2.59 -19.77
CA MET A 282 9.22 -3.21 -18.97
C MET A 282 10.00 -4.19 -19.84
N PHE A 283 11.31 -4.03 -19.90
CA PHE A 283 12.21 -4.85 -20.71
C PHE A 283 13.16 -5.61 -19.79
N PHE A 284 13.11 -6.94 -19.85
CA PHE A 284 14.08 -7.84 -19.24
C PHE A 284 14.90 -8.44 -20.37
N VAL A 285 16.07 -7.87 -20.66
CA VAL A 285 16.88 -8.21 -21.83
C VAL A 285 18.26 -8.61 -21.38
N ASP A 286 18.72 -9.78 -21.85
CA ASP A 286 20.09 -10.23 -21.65
C ASP A 286 20.96 -9.74 -22.80
N ALA A 287 22.12 -9.15 -22.49
CA ALA A 287 23.06 -8.72 -23.51
C ALA A 287 23.93 -9.86 -24.06
N LEU A 288 24.06 -10.97 -23.30
CA LEU A 288 24.92 -12.10 -23.62
C LEU A 288 24.15 -13.43 -23.53
N ARG A 289 24.32 -14.27 -24.55
CA ARG A 289 23.97 -15.68 -24.55
C ARG A 289 25.15 -16.51 -24.06
N VAL A 290 24.98 -17.18 -22.93
CA VAL A 290 25.97 -18.12 -22.40
C VAL A 290 25.60 -19.53 -22.86
N ASP A 291 26.51 -20.18 -23.60
CA ASP A 291 26.31 -21.56 -24.05
C ASP A 291 26.78 -22.53 -22.95
N LEU A 292 25.84 -23.19 -22.27
CA LEU A 292 26.13 -24.14 -21.20
C LEU A 292 26.75 -25.44 -21.72
N ASP A 293 26.53 -25.81 -22.99
CA ASP A 293 27.16 -26.99 -23.60
C ASP A 293 28.66 -26.74 -23.80
N SER A 294 29.06 -25.49 -24.05
CA SER A 294 30.48 -25.10 -24.10
C SER A 294 31.17 -25.25 -22.73
N VAL A 295 30.46 -24.98 -21.63
CA VAL A 295 30.96 -25.20 -20.27
C VAL A 295 31.14 -26.69 -20.00
N ALA A 296 30.14 -27.51 -20.36
CA ALA A 296 30.15 -28.94 -20.12
C ALA A 296 31.22 -29.68 -20.95
N ARG A 297 31.52 -29.21 -22.17
CA ARG A 297 32.48 -29.85 -23.08
C ARG A 297 33.90 -29.31 -22.97
N ASN A 298 34.06 -28.00 -22.76
CA ASN A 298 35.36 -27.31 -22.86
C ASN A 298 35.79 -26.64 -21.54
N GLY A 299 35.00 -26.75 -20.47
CA GLY A 299 35.32 -26.13 -19.16
C GLY A 299 35.28 -24.60 -19.16
N ALA A 300 34.83 -23.96 -20.24
CA ALA A 300 34.77 -22.51 -20.39
C ALA A 300 33.42 -22.09 -20.98
N ALA A 301 32.84 -21.03 -20.40
CA ALA A 301 31.60 -20.43 -20.88
C ALA A 301 31.90 -19.50 -22.07
N LEU A 302 31.51 -19.89 -23.27
CA LEU A 302 31.51 -18.99 -24.42
C LEU A 302 30.25 -18.11 -24.36
N ALA A 303 30.46 -16.80 -24.24
CA ALA A 303 29.42 -15.79 -24.29
C ALA A 303 29.38 -15.15 -25.68
N THR A 304 28.21 -15.13 -26.30
CA THR A 304 27.96 -14.44 -27.59
C THR A 304 26.90 -13.37 -27.38
N PRO A 305 27.04 -12.15 -27.93
CA PRO A 305 26.02 -11.13 -27.74
C PRO A 305 24.70 -11.52 -28.40
N TYR A 306 23.58 -11.27 -27.72
CA TYR A 306 22.27 -11.37 -28.36
C TYR A 306 22.08 -10.19 -29.30
N ASN A 307 21.91 -10.44 -30.60
CA ASN A 307 21.56 -9.39 -31.56
C ASN A 307 20.03 -9.30 -31.69
N LEU A 308 19.41 -8.60 -30.75
CA LEU A 308 17.95 -8.49 -30.65
C LEU A 308 17.36 -7.37 -31.51
N ASN A 309 18.21 -6.54 -32.13
CA ASN A 309 17.81 -5.32 -32.82
C ASN A 309 17.00 -4.35 -31.92
N LEU A 310 17.19 -4.38 -30.60
CA LEU A 310 16.47 -3.50 -29.66
C LEU A 310 17.30 -2.29 -29.20
N ASP A 311 18.59 -2.27 -29.49
CA ASP A 311 19.54 -1.28 -28.99
C ASP A 311 19.17 0.15 -29.38
N ASP A 312 18.72 0.38 -30.60
CA ASP A 312 18.32 1.69 -31.10
C ASP A 312 17.01 2.18 -30.46
N LEU A 313 16.03 1.29 -30.30
CA LEU A 313 14.79 1.58 -29.60
C LEU A 313 15.08 1.97 -28.15
N LEU A 314 15.81 1.14 -27.42
CA LEU A 314 16.16 1.39 -26.02
C LEU A 314 17.01 2.65 -25.85
N PHE A 315 17.92 2.92 -26.79
CA PHE A 315 18.76 4.11 -26.76
C PHE A 315 17.96 5.42 -26.87
N ARG A 316 16.86 5.44 -27.63
CA ARG A 316 15.95 6.61 -27.67
C ARG A 316 15.34 6.94 -26.31
N TYR A 317 15.17 5.92 -25.46
CA TYR A 317 14.69 6.05 -24.09
C TYR A 317 15.83 6.16 -23.07
N GLY A 318 17.07 6.39 -23.51
CA GLY A 318 18.23 6.61 -22.64
C GLY A 318 18.85 5.33 -22.07
N VAL A 319 18.45 4.15 -22.55
CA VAL A 319 18.95 2.85 -22.07
C VAL A 319 19.97 2.29 -23.07
N ARG A 320 21.10 1.79 -22.58
CA ARG A 320 22.11 1.09 -23.39
C ARG A 320 22.33 -0.32 -22.86
N LEU A 321 22.32 -1.30 -23.75
CA LEU A 321 22.69 -2.66 -23.43
C LEU A 321 24.22 -2.78 -23.54
N ASN A 322 24.86 -3.13 -22.42
CA ASN A 322 26.31 -3.37 -22.40
C ASN A 322 26.53 -4.88 -22.38
N PRO A 323 27.28 -5.45 -23.34
CA PRO A 323 27.57 -6.88 -23.40
C PRO A 323 28.70 -7.28 -22.43
N ASN A 324 28.83 -6.58 -21.31
CA ASN A 324 29.94 -6.76 -20.37
C ASN A 324 29.40 -7.52 -19.15
N MET A 325 30.09 -8.59 -18.75
CA MET A 325 29.81 -9.28 -17.47
C MET A 325 30.20 -8.43 -16.27
#